data_AF-A0A8H4EUN9-F1
#
_entry.id   AF-A0A8H4EUN9-F1
#
_cell.length_a   1.000
_cell.length_b   1.000
_cell.length_c   1.000
_cell.angle_alpha   90.00
_cell.angle_beta   90.00
_cell.angle_gamma   90.00
#
_symmetry.space_group_name_H-M   'P 1'
#
loop_
_entity.id
_entity.type
_entity.pdbx_description
1 polymer ?
#
loop_
_entity_poly.entity_id
_entity_poly.type
_entity_poly.pdbx_seq_one_letter_code
_entity_poly.pdbx_strand_id
1 'polypeptide(L)'
;MRFSRSYPHSALPLYKEFSKPTLTYRSSRQILIIGLAYIILILILINLFHFLPYHKSKYSSIKNLDYSFIPPNPSHSDLQDLVIVAGHAIFLGNGLEKVEQDDNWILEDFQKGGHVRTFLNHIKKGIELAQQNTKALLVFSGGQTRPAAGPMSEAQSYYTLAQKFNLFSAEENSHLIIDRMTTEEYARDSYENLLFSICRFREVTGHYPRNITVIGFEFKRKRFLDIHRAAIKFPLDRFTYIGIDSTGVRSNTVKIDNALEPFRHDIYACHSGILRNKKLARNPFRRRHPYYLSCPSLSDLISYCPQNPTSIFPNKLPWETS
;
A
#
# COMPACT_ATOMS: atom_id res chain seq x y z
N MET A 1 96.59 34.93 76.77
CA MET A 1 97.06 35.15 75.38
C MET A 1 95.88 35.64 74.56
N ARG A 2 95.75 36.94 74.35
CA ARG A 2 96.22 37.72 73.17
C ARG A 2 95.45 37.41 71.87
N PHE A 3 94.66 38.41 71.46
CA PHE A 3 94.45 38.97 70.11
C PHE A 3 93.96 38.05 68.98
N SER A 4 92.73 38.23 68.50
CA SER A 4 92.34 39.10 67.35
C SER A 4 92.11 38.25 66.09
N ARG A 5 91.13 38.46 65.19
CA ARG A 5 90.64 39.71 64.60
C ARG A 5 89.21 39.55 64.06
N SER A 6 88.56 40.70 64.05
CA SER A 6 87.25 41.14 63.58
C SER A 6 87.13 41.34 62.05
N TYR A 7 85.95 40.97 61.49
CA TYR A 7 85.04 41.70 60.55
C TYR A 7 85.59 42.33 59.23
N PRO A 8 84.79 42.87 58.25
CA PRO A 8 83.32 42.95 58.06
C PRO A 8 82.81 42.79 56.58
N HIS A 9 81.49 43.00 56.38
CA HIS A 9 80.76 43.45 55.16
C HIS A 9 80.65 42.44 53.98
N SER A 10 79.53 42.31 53.26
CA SER A 10 78.61 43.33 52.74
C SER A 10 77.28 42.69 52.26
N ALA A 11 76.27 43.55 52.09
CA ALA A 11 74.88 43.25 51.79
C ALA A 11 74.58 42.88 50.30
N LEU A 12 73.55 42.04 50.12
CA LEU A 12 72.48 41.97 49.09
C LEU A 12 72.84 42.21 47.59
N PRO A 13 72.27 41.41 46.64
CA PRO A 13 70.83 41.44 46.42
C PRO A 13 70.14 40.10 46.09
N LEU A 14 68.81 40.14 46.27
CA LEU A 14 67.81 39.18 45.78
C LEU A 14 68.17 38.60 44.40
N TYR A 15 68.43 37.30 44.34
CA TYR A 15 68.21 36.55 43.11
C TYR A 15 66.77 36.02 43.15
N LYS A 16 65.90 36.63 42.33
CA LYS A 16 64.63 36.03 41.92
C LYS A 16 64.96 34.62 41.41
N GLU A 17 64.55 33.58 42.15
CA GLU A 17 64.36 32.27 41.55
C GLU A 17 63.26 32.41 40.50
N PHE A 18 63.68 32.62 39.26
CA PHE A 18 62.82 32.41 38.11
C PHE A 18 62.42 30.93 38.14
N SER A 19 61.13 30.68 38.38
CA SER A 19 60.50 29.39 38.10
C SER A 19 60.97 28.89 36.74
N LYS A 20 61.71 27.78 36.75
CA LYS A 20 62.15 27.12 35.51
C LYS A 20 60.93 26.93 34.62
N PRO A 21 60.95 27.35 33.34
CA PRO A 21 59.86 27.05 32.44
C PRO A 21 59.80 25.53 32.32
N THR A 22 58.74 24.92 32.88
CA THR A 22 58.38 23.55 32.54
C THR A 22 57.92 23.58 31.09
N LEU A 23 58.86 23.50 30.15
CA LEU A 23 58.53 23.03 28.82
C LEU A 23 57.95 21.62 29.02
N THR A 24 56.64 21.50 28.90
CA THR A 24 55.98 20.20 28.86
C THR A 24 56.47 19.50 27.60
N TYR A 25 57.53 18.70 27.75
CA TYR A 25 57.95 17.76 26.73
C TYR A 25 56.79 16.77 26.56
N ARG A 26 55.95 17.00 25.54
CA ARG A 26 54.86 16.08 25.21
C ARG A 26 55.50 14.72 25.00
N SER A 27 55.09 13.73 25.79
CA SER A 27 55.66 12.39 25.71
C SER A 27 55.51 11.89 24.27
N SER A 28 56.45 11.09 23.78
CA SER A 28 56.42 10.56 22.40
C SER A 28 55.08 9.90 22.04
N ARG A 29 54.35 9.41 23.05
CA ARG A 29 52.97 8.91 22.94
C ARG A 29 51.94 9.98 22.54
N GLN A 30 52.01 11.18 23.11
CA GLN A 30 51.11 12.29 22.75
C GLN A 30 51.36 12.78 21.31
N ILE A 31 52.63 12.82 20.88
CA ILE A 31 52.99 13.16 19.50
C ILE A 31 52.44 12.11 18.53
N LEU A 32 52.56 10.83 18.88
CA LEU A 32 52.00 9.72 18.09
C LEU A 32 50.47 9.81 17.99
N ILE A 33 49.77 10.09 19.10
CA ILE A 33 48.30 10.21 19.12
C ILE A 33 47.84 11.39 18.24
N ILE A 34 48.51 12.53 18.32
CA ILE A 34 48.20 13.70 17.48
C ILE A 34 48.47 13.38 16.00
N GLY A 35 49.57 12.69 15.69
CA GLY A 35 49.88 12.24 14.34
C GLY A 35 48.81 11.30 13.77
N LEU A 36 48.37 10.32 14.56
CA LEU A 36 47.30 9.39 14.17
C LEU A 36 45.96 10.10 13.98
N ALA A 37 45.61 11.05 14.86
CA ALA A 37 44.39 11.84 14.71
C ALA A 37 44.40 12.68 13.43
N TYR A 38 45.56 13.23 13.06
CA TYR A 38 45.72 13.98 11.81
C TYR A 38 45.58 13.09 10.58
N ILE A 39 46.14 11.89 10.60
CA ILE A 39 45.99 10.89 9.54
C ILE A 39 44.51 10.49 9.38
N ILE A 40 43.80 10.24 10.48
CA ILE A 40 42.36 9.91 10.45
C ILE A 40 41.55 11.06 9.87
N LEU A 41 41.85 12.31 10.27
CA LEU A 41 41.18 13.49 9.72
C LEU A 41 41.41 13.62 8.22
N ILE A 42 42.64 13.42 7.75
CA ILE A 42 42.96 13.43 6.31
C ILE A 42 42.17 12.34 5.58
N LEU A 43 42.10 11.13 6.12
CA LEU A 43 41.34 10.04 5.52
C LEU A 43 39.84 10.36 5.45
N ILE A 44 39.27 10.99 6.50
CA ILE A 44 37.87 11.45 6.48
C ILE A 44 37.67 12.52 5.41
N LEU A 45 38.58 13.49 5.29
CA LEU A 45 38.50 14.55 4.28
C LEU A 45 38.65 14.02 2.86
N ILE A 46 39.56 13.07 2.61
CA ILE A 46 39.69 12.38 1.32
C ILE A 46 38.41 11.61 1.01
N ASN A 47 37.85 10.91 2.00
CA ASN A 47 36.61 10.16 1.82
C ASN A 47 35.43 11.10 1.50
N LEU A 48 35.28 12.20 2.23
CA LEU A 48 34.29 13.24 1.93
C LEU A 48 34.52 13.85 0.53
N PHE A 49 35.75 14.15 0.15
CA PHE A 49 36.08 14.74 -1.15
C PHE A 49 35.84 13.78 -2.32
N HIS A 50 36.00 12.46 -2.14
CA HIS A 50 35.69 11.47 -3.17
C HIS A 50 34.20 11.05 -3.19
N PHE A 51 33.56 10.91 -2.02
CA PHE A 51 32.16 10.48 -1.93
C PHE A 51 31.16 11.60 -2.24
N LEU A 52 31.43 12.86 -1.87
CA LEU A 52 30.49 13.97 -2.11
C LEU A 52 30.27 14.24 -3.62
N PRO A 53 31.30 14.27 -4.49
CA PRO A 53 31.12 14.39 -5.93
C PRO A 53 30.53 13.14 -6.57
N TYR A 54 30.87 11.94 -6.07
CA TYR A 54 30.27 10.68 -6.53
C TYR A 54 28.76 10.64 -6.28
N HIS A 55 28.31 11.15 -5.12
CA HIS A 55 26.88 11.29 -4.83
C HIS A 55 26.21 12.43 -5.62
N LYS A 56 26.88 13.57 -5.84
CA LYS A 56 26.36 14.66 -6.68
C LYS A 56 26.20 14.25 -8.15
N SER A 57 27.13 13.48 -8.71
CA SER A 57 27.07 12.99 -10.10
C SER A 57 25.93 11.99 -10.33
N LYS A 58 25.67 11.10 -9.35
CA LYS A 58 24.55 10.16 -9.41
C LYS A 58 23.18 10.83 -9.22
N TYR A 59 23.13 12.00 -8.57
CA TYR A 59 21.90 12.80 -8.43
C TYR A 59 21.70 13.82 -9.56
N SER A 60 22.75 14.29 -10.24
CA SER A 60 22.60 15.23 -11.36
C SER A 60 22.18 14.56 -12.67
N SER A 61 22.28 13.23 -12.79
CA SER A 61 21.72 12.49 -13.94
C SER A 61 20.20 12.26 -13.86
N ILE A 62 19.55 12.61 -12.73
CA ILE A 62 18.08 12.56 -12.56
C ILE A 62 17.46 13.94 -12.88
N LYS A 63 17.92 14.57 -13.97
CA LYS A 63 17.30 15.78 -14.54
C LYS A 63 16.87 15.60 -15.99
N ASN A 64 16.84 14.38 -16.48
CA ASN A 64 15.93 14.02 -17.55
C ASN A 64 14.61 13.67 -16.87
N LEU A 65 13.58 14.52 -17.02
CA LEU A 65 12.21 14.15 -16.67
C LEU A 65 11.93 12.86 -17.45
N ASP A 66 11.89 11.74 -16.76
CA ASP A 66 11.54 10.48 -17.38
C ASP A 66 10.04 10.53 -17.68
N TYR A 67 9.72 10.91 -18.93
CA TYR A 67 8.36 10.99 -19.45
C TYR A 67 7.58 9.67 -19.27
N SER A 68 8.25 8.54 -18.99
CA SER A 68 7.58 7.27 -18.69
C SER A 68 6.77 7.28 -17.39
N PHE A 69 6.98 8.26 -16.50
CA PHE A 69 6.21 8.42 -15.27
C PHE A 69 5.01 9.37 -15.38
N ILE A 70 4.86 10.09 -16.49
CA ILE A 70 3.70 10.96 -16.70
C ILE A 70 2.57 10.09 -17.25
N PRO A 71 1.50 9.83 -16.48
CA PRO A 71 0.37 9.07 -16.99
C PRO A 71 -0.31 9.86 -18.12
N PRO A 72 -0.95 9.16 -19.08
CA PRO A 72 -1.81 9.84 -20.04
C PRO A 72 -2.94 10.59 -19.30
N ASN A 73 -3.55 11.55 -19.98
CA ASN A 73 -4.73 12.23 -19.45
C ASN A 73 -5.81 11.19 -19.06
N PRO A 74 -6.52 11.40 -17.93
CA PRO A 74 -7.58 10.49 -17.51
C PRO A 74 -8.63 10.33 -18.61
N SER A 75 -8.94 9.08 -18.97
CA SER A 75 -9.88 8.80 -20.07
C SER A 75 -11.33 9.08 -19.69
N HIS A 76 -11.65 9.14 -18.39
CA HIS A 76 -13.01 9.32 -17.89
C HIS A 76 -13.07 10.29 -16.70
N SER A 77 -12.53 11.50 -16.88
CA SER A 77 -12.52 12.55 -15.84
C SER A 77 -13.91 13.05 -15.41
N ASP A 78 -14.96 12.65 -16.13
CA ASP A 78 -16.32 13.03 -15.83
C ASP A 78 -17.04 12.06 -14.87
N LEU A 79 -16.50 10.86 -14.65
CA LEU A 79 -17.07 9.84 -13.76
C LEU A 79 -16.74 10.17 -12.31
N GLN A 80 -17.75 10.09 -11.45
CA GLN A 80 -17.66 10.54 -10.05
C GLN A 80 -17.86 9.41 -9.05
N ASP A 81 -18.56 8.35 -9.42
CA ASP A 81 -18.98 7.30 -8.49
C ASP A 81 -18.28 5.97 -8.81
N LEU A 82 -17.87 5.23 -7.78
CA LEU A 82 -17.16 3.96 -7.91
C LEU A 82 -18.08 2.80 -7.54
N VAL A 83 -18.30 1.88 -8.48
CA VAL A 83 -18.97 0.59 -8.23
C VAL A 83 -17.92 -0.51 -8.23
N ILE A 84 -17.85 -1.31 -7.16
CA ILE A 84 -16.86 -2.37 -6.99
C ILE A 84 -17.55 -3.72 -6.97
N VAL A 85 -17.11 -4.65 -7.81
CA VAL A 85 -17.45 -6.08 -7.70
C VAL A 85 -16.22 -6.83 -7.21
N ALA A 86 -16.28 -7.36 -5.98
CA ALA A 86 -15.16 -8.09 -5.39
C ALA A 86 -15.11 -9.55 -5.93
N GLY A 87 -13.98 -9.90 -6.54
CA GLY A 87 -13.68 -11.22 -7.06
C GLY A 87 -13.42 -12.24 -5.95
N HIS A 88 -13.89 -13.48 -6.15
CA HIS A 88 -13.70 -14.61 -5.21
C HIS A 88 -13.52 -15.97 -5.90
N ALA A 89 -13.61 -16.02 -7.22
CA ALA A 89 -13.50 -17.21 -8.07
C ALA A 89 -13.02 -16.77 -9.45
N ILE A 90 -12.58 -17.72 -10.27
CA ILE A 90 -12.09 -17.44 -11.63
C ILE A 90 -12.87 -18.29 -12.61
N PHE A 91 -13.50 -17.66 -13.60
CA PHE A 91 -14.14 -18.37 -14.71
C PHE A 91 -13.09 -18.70 -15.78
N LEU A 92 -13.03 -19.98 -16.18
CA LEU A 92 -12.12 -20.50 -17.21
C LEU A 92 -12.80 -20.71 -18.57
N GLY A 93 -14.12 -20.60 -18.64
CA GLY A 93 -14.87 -20.89 -19.86
C GLY A 93 -14.69 -19.83 -20.95
N ASN A 94 -14.93 -20.25 -22.19
CA ASN A 94 -14.77 -19.40 -23.38
C ASN A 94 -16.06 -18.67 -23.79
N GLY A 95 -17.20 -18.96 -23.19
CA GLY A 95 -18.50 -18.40 -23.58
C GLY A 95 -19.46 -18.31 -22.41
N LEU A 96 -20.74 -18.06 -22.71
CA LEU A 96 -21.81 -18.04 -21.70
C LEU A 96 -22.50 -19.41 -21.61
N GLU A 97 -22.28 -20.29 -22.58
CA GLU A 97 -22.69 -21.68 -22.48
C GLU A 97 -22.05 -22.33 -21.25
N LYS A 98 -22.87 -22.99 -20.43
CA LYS A 98 -22.41 -23.69 -19.22
C LYS A 98 -21.70 -22.77 -18.20
N VAL A 99 -21.93 -21.45 -18.26
CA VAL A 99 -21.36 -20.49 -17.31
C VAL A 99 -21.76 -20.77 -15.85
N GLU A 100 -22.88 -21.47 -15.63
CA GLU A 100 -23.33 -21.87 -14.30
C GLU A 100 -22.72 -23.21 -13.80
N GLN A 101 -21.95 -23.91 -14.63
CA GLN A 101 -21.35 -25.20 -14.27
C GLN A 101 -20.03 -24.98 -13.52
N ASP A 102 -19.92 -25.52 -12.32
CA ASP A 102 -18.74 -25.44 -11.45
C ASP A 102 -17.43 -25.84 -12.15
N ASP A 103 -17.45 -26.83 -13.06
CA ASP A 103 -16.26 -27.31 -13.78
C ASP A 103 -15.60 -26.24 -14.65
N ASN A 104 -16.34 -25.18 -15.01
CA ASN A 104 -15.82 -24.04 -15.75
C ASN A 104 -15.25 -22.95 -14.83
N TRP A 105 -15.16 -23.20 -13.52
CA TRP A 105 -14.68 -22.24 -12.52
C TRP A 105 -13.59 -22.84 -11.64
N ILE A 106 -12.59 -22.03 -11.32
CA ILE A 106 -11.70 -22.29 -10.19
C ILE A 106 -12.39 -21.81 -8.92
N LEU A 107 -12.82 -22.79 -8.12
CA LEU A 107 -13.57 -22.63 -6.88
C LEU A 107 -12.79 -23.22 -5.70
N GLU A 108 -12.93 -22.61 -4.53
CA GLU A 108 -12.64 -23.25 -3.25
C GLU A 108 -13.69 -24.34 -2.97
N ASP A 109 -13.37 -25.32 -2.13
CA ASP A 109 -14.29 -26.43 -1.87
C ASP A 109 -15.65 -25.98 -1.31
N PHE A 110 -15.66 -24.97 -0.42
CA PHE A 110 -16.90 -24.41 0.10
C PHE A 110 -17.70 -23.59 -0.92
N GLN A 111 -17.15 -23.33 -2.11
CA GLN A 111 -17.82 -22.60 -3.19
C GLN A 111 -18.53 -23.49 -4.20
N LYS A 112 -18.20 -24.78 -4.23
CA LYS A 112 -18.83 -25.76 -5.10
C LYS A 112 -20.29 -26.00 -4.70
N GLY A 113 -21.14 -26.34 -5.66
CA GLY A 113 -22.53 -26.72 -5.46
C GLY A 113 -23.50 -25.55 -5.22
N GLY A 114 -23.16 -24.33 -5.64
CA GLY A 114 -24.16 -23.24 -5.65
C GLY A 114 -23.67 -21.79 -5.57
N HIS A 115 -22.38 -21.50 -5.38
CA HIS A 115 -21.92 -20.10 -5.33
C HIS A 115 -21.65 -19.48 -6.71
N VAL A 116 -21.53 -20.27 -7.79
CA VAL A 116 -21.33 -19.75 -9.15
C VAL A 116 -22.41 -18.74 -9.53
N ARG A 117 -23.69 -19.09 -9.33
CA ARG A 117 -24.82 -18.20 -9.60
C ARG A 117 -24.75 -16.89 -8.80
N THR A 118 -24.17 -16.92 -7.60
CA THR A 118 -23.97 -15.70 -6.79
C THR A 118 -22.89 -14.80 -7.39
N PHE A 119 -21.77 -15.34 -7.87
CA PHE A 119 -20.78 -14.54 -8.59
C PHE A 119 -21.37 -13.88 -9.85
N LEU A 120 -22.18 -14.63 -10.60
CA LEU A 120 -22.87 -14.11 -11.77
C LEU A 120 -23.84 -12.99 -11.41
N ASN A 121 -24.58 -13.13 -10.30
CA ASN A 121 -25.46 -12.07 -9.81
C ASN A 121 -24.68 -10.84 -9.34
N HIS A 122 -23.49 -11.00 -8.75
CA HIS A 122 -22.62 -9.87 -8.39
C HIS A 122 -22.21 -9.09 -9.65
N ILE A 123 -21.77 -9.80 -10.69
CA ILE A 123 -21.37 -9.21 -11.97
C ILE A 123 -22.56 -8.47 -12.61
N LYS A 124 -23.71 -9.14 -12.74
CA LYS A 124 -24.92 -8.55 -13.33
C LYS A 124 -25.39 -7.31 -12.56
N LYS A 125 -25.36 -7.34 -11.22
CA LYS A 125 -25.72 -6.16 -10.41
C LYS A 125 -24.77 -5.00 -10.60
N GLY A 126 -23.47 -5.27 -10.77
CA GLY A 126 -22.48 -4.24 -11.09
C GLY A 126 -22.78 -3.54 -12.41
N ILE A 127 -23.10 -4.33 -13.45
CA ILE A 127 -23.50 -3.82 -14.77
C ILE A 127 -24.76 -2.96 -14.65
N GLU A 128 -25.80 -3.48 -14.00
CA GLU A 128 -27.08 -2.78 -13.81
C GLU A 128 -26.90 -1.40 -13.16
N LEU A 129 -26.10 -1.31 -12.09
CA LEU A 129 -25.86 -0.04 -11.40
C LEU A 129 -25.07 0.95 -12.25
N ALA A 130 -24.09 0.48 -13.02
CA ALA A 130 -23.33 1.34 -13.92
C ALA A 130 -24.13 1.76 -15.16
N GLN A 131 -25.14 1.00 -15.57
CA GLN A 131 -26.12 1.42 -16.57
C GLN A 131 -27.08 2.49 -16.03
N GLN A 132 -27.54 2.34 -14.79
CA GLN A 132 -28.44 3.31 -14.12
C GLN A 132 -27.74 4.63 -13.76
N ASN A 133 -26.42 4.62 -13.52
CA ASN A 133 -25.62 5.80 -13.22
C ASN A 133 -24.55 6.02 -14.29
N THR A 134 -24.80 6.96 -15.21
CA THR A 134 -23.85 7.33 -16.27
C THR A 134 -22.54 7.94 -15.76
N LYS A 135 -22.50 8.35 -14.49
CA LYS A 135 -21.31 8.88 -13.80
C LYS A 135 -20.55 7.82 -12.98
N ALA A 136 -20.94 6.55 -13.07
CA ALA A 136 -20.27 5.47 -12.37
C ALA A 136 -19.17 4.79 -13.21
N LEU A 137 -18.05 4.45 -12.58
CA LEU A 137 -17.05 3.51 -13.08
C LEU A 137 -17.23 2.16 -12.39
N LEU A 138 -17.39 1.08 -13.16
CA LEU A 138 -17.45 -0.29 -12.64
C LEU A 138 -16.05 -0.91 -12.61
N VAL A 139 -15.56 -1.24 -11.41
CA VAL A 139 -14.28 -1.90 -11.18
C VAL A 139 -14.52 -3.32 -10.68
N PHE A 140 -14.05 -4.31 -11.46
CA PHE A 140 -13.91 -5.68 -10.96
C PHE A 140 -12.57 -5.78 -10.24
N SER A 141 -12.57 -6.18 -8.98
CA SER A 141 -11.36 -6.19 -8.15
C SER A 141 -11.04 -7.57 -7.61
N GLY A 142 -9.81 -8.02 -7.83
CA GLY A 142 -9.30 -9.29 -7.35
C GLY A 142 -8.11 -9.76 -8.19
N GLY A 143 -7.02 -10.11 -7.53
CA GLY A 143 -5.76 -10.44 -8.20
C GLY A 143 -5.63 -11.87 -8.68
N GLN A 144 -4.40 -12.22 -9.07
CA GLN A 144 -4.00 -13.57 -9.47
C GLN A 144 -3.80 -14.46 -8.23
N THR A 145 -4.89 -14.81 -7.56
CA THR A 145 -4.87 -15.49 -6.24
C THR A 145 -4.79 -17.01 -6.33
N ARG A 146 -4.97 -17.60 -7.52
CA ARG A 146 -5.08 -19.04 -7.75
C ARG A 146 -3.96 -19.56 -8.66
N PRO A 147 -3.07 -20.45 -8.17
CA PRO A 147 -2.04 -21.05 -9.03
C PRO A 147 -2.63 -21.79 -10.23
N ALA A 148 -3.76 -22.49 -10.04
CA ALA A 148 -4.42 -23.29 -11.08
C ALA A 148 -5.00 -22.46 -12.24
N ALA A 149 -5.15 -21.15 -12.08
CA ALA A 149 -5.67 -20.25 -13.12
C ALA A 149 -4.57 -19.62 -13.98
N GLY A 150 -3.29 -19.92 -13.72
CA GLY A 150 -2.18 -19.24 -14.39
C GLY A 150 -2.23 -17.72 -14.16
N PRO A 151 -1.83 -16.89 -15.14
CA PRO A 151 -1.77 -15.43 -14.97
C PRO A 151 -3.15 -14.75 -15.00
N MET A 152 -4.26 -15.51 -14.99
CA MET A 152 -5.60 -14.93 -14.97
C MET A 152 -5.94 -14.44 -13.56
N SER A 153 -6.36 -13.18 -13.46
CA SER A 153 -6.89 -12.62 -12.21
C SER A 153 -8.39 -12.86 -12.06
N GLU A 154 -8.88 -12.82 -10.82
CA GLU A 154 -10.32 -12.85 -10.54
C GLU A 154 -11.03 -11.70 -11.28
N ALA A 155 -10.45 -10.49 -11.24
CA ALA A 155 -10.96 -9.32 -11.94
C ALA A 155 -11.06 -9.50 -13.46
N GLN A 156 -10.04 -10.04 -14.12
CA GLN A 156 -10.06 -10.30 -15.57
C GLN A 156 -11.17 -11.26 -15.97
N SER A 157 -11.35 -12.34 -15.22
CA SER A 157 -12.40 -13.33 -15.52
C SER A 157 -13.80 -12.71 -15.39
N TYR A 158 -14.01 -11.85 -14.39
CA TYR A 158 -15.30 -11.18 -14.18
C TYR A 158 -15.55 -10.11 -15.23
N TYR A 159 -14.55 -9.30 -15.57
CA TYR A 159 -14.63 -8.32 -16.65
C TYR A 159 -14.98 -8.98 -17.99
N THR A 160 -14.34 -10.10 -18.33
CA THR A 160 -14.62 -10.85 -19.55
C THR A 160 -16.06 -11.37 -19.60
N LEU A 161 -16.57 -11.91 -18.49
CA LEU A 161 -17.98 -12.31 -18.38
C LEU A 161 -18.92 -11.12 -18.50
N ALA A 162 -18.58 -10.00 -17.86
CA ALA A 162 -19.38 -8.79 -17.89
C ALA A 162 -19.49 -8.21 -19.30
N GLN A 163 -18.38 -8.18 -20.07
CA GLN A 163 -18.41 -7.79 -21.47
C GLN A 163 -19.38 -8.66 -22.28
N LYS A 164 -19.34 -9.98 -22.10
CA LYS A 164 -20.27 -10.90 -22.77
C LYS A 164 -21.71 -10.63 -22.37
N PHE A 165 -22.01 -10.53 -21.07
CA PHE A 165 -23.36 -10.18 -20.63
C PHE A 165 -23.82 -8.85 -21.23
N ASN A 166 -22.97 -7.82 -21.25
CA ASN A 166 -23.34 -6.52 -21.78
C ASN A 166 -23.60 -6.55 -23.30
N LEU A 167 -22.82 -7.34 -24.06
CA LEU A 167 -23.01 -7.53 -25.50
C LEU A 167 -24.25 -8.37 -25.84
N PHE A 168 -24.54 -9.42 -25.06
CA PHE A 168 -25.66 -10.35 -25.33
C PHE A 168 -26.98 -9.95 -24.66
N SER A 169 -26.97 -9.03 -23.68
CA SER A 169 -28.17 -8.46 -23.05
C SER A 169 -28.61 -7.14 -23.70
N ALA A 170 -28.05 -6.81 -24.87
CA ALA A 170 -28.48 -5.67 -25.69
C ALA A 170 -29.87 -5.94 -26.28
N GLU A 171 -30.91 -5.87 -25.45
CA GLU A 171 -32.20 -5.36 -25.93
C GLU A 171 -31.96 -3.93 -26.48
N GLU A 172 -32.72 -3.52 -27.50
CA GLU A 172 -32.48 -2.33 -28.34
C GLU A 172 -32.31 -0.99 -27.59
N ASN A 173 -32.55 -0.94 -26.26
CA ASN A 173 -32.44 0.24 -25.40
C ASN A 173 -31.40 0.14 -24.27
N SER A 174 -30.60 -0.93 -24.19
CA SER A 174 -29.53 -1.03 -23.17
C SER A 174 -28.25 -0.35 -23.64
N HIS A 175 -27.88 0.76 -22.99
CA HIS A 175 -26.59 1.40 -23.23
C HIS A 175 -25.43 0.45 -22.87
N LEU A 176 -24.55 0.20 -23.83
CA LEU A 176 -23.28 -0.49 -23.56
C LEU A 176 -22.44 0.37 -22.61
N ILE A 177 -21.84 -0.25 -21.60
CA ILE A 177 -21.02 0.44 -20.59
C ILE A 177 -19.57 -0.03 -20.59
N ILE A 178 -19.16 -0.72 -21.66
CA ILE A 178 -17.84 -1.37 -21.76
C ILE A 178 -16.69 -0.39 -21.55
N ASP A 179 -16.85 0.86 -22.01
CA ASP A 179 -15.90 1.95 -21.81
C ASP A 179 -15.77 2.40 -20.35
N ARG A 180 -16.82 2.23 -19.54
CA ARG A 180 -16.85 2.56 -18.10
C ARG A 180 -16.69 1.34 -17.20
N MET A 181 -16.05 0.29 -17.71
CA MET A 181 -15.68 -0.91 -16.96
C MET A 181 -14.16 -1.07 -16.94
N THR A 182 -13.59 -1.51 -15.82
CA THR A 182 -12.15 -1.81 -15.74
C THR A 182 -11.84 -2.87 -14.69
N THR A 183 -10.56 -3.27 -14.62
CA THR A 183 -10.04 -4.27 -13.68
C THR A 183 -9.09 -3.64 -12.66
N GLU A 184 -9.13 -4.17 -11.44
CA GLU A 184 -8.12 -4.01 -10.40
C GLU A 184 -7.58 -5.41 -10.07
N GLU A 185 -6.32 -5.68 -10.40
CA GLU A 185 -5.78 -7.04 -10.52
C GLU A 185 -4.75 -7.42 -9.45
N TYR A 186 -4.70 -6.68 -8.34
CA TYR A 186 -3.69 -6.86 -7.31
C TYR A 186 -4.26 -7.16 -5.93
N ALA A 187 -5.55 -6.93 -5.69
CA ALA A 187 -6.14 -7.21 -4.39
C ALA A 187 -6.07 -8.70 -4.02
N ARG A 188 -5.60 -8.98 -2.80
CA ARG A 188 -5.45 -10.33 -2.23
C ARG A 188 -6.49 -10.60 -1.14
N ASP A 189 -7.15 -9.56 -0.64
CA ASP A 189 -8.23 -9.67 0.32
C ASP A 189 -9.28 -8.57 0.14
N SER A 190 -10.29 -8.56 1.00
CA SER A 190 -11.38 -7.59 0.94
C SER A 190 -10.99 -6.16 1.31
N TYR A 191 -9.93 -5.96 2.10
CA TYR A 191 -9.47 -4.62 2.41
C TYR A 191 -8.80 -4.01 1.17
N GLU A 192 -7.93 -4.80 0.53
CA GLU A 192 -7.29 -4.43 -0.73
C GLU A 192 -8.33 -4.28 -1.86
N ASN A 193 -9.39 -5.10 -1.89
CA ASN A 193 -10.45 -4.92 -2.89
C ASN A 193 -11.05 -3.50 -2.84
N LEU A 194 -11.23 -2.95 -1.63
CA LEU A 194 -11.72 -1.59 -1.46
C LEU A 194 -10.63 -0.56 -1.80
N LEU A 195 -9.49 -0.63 -1.11
CA LEU A 195 -8.43 0.39 -1.21
C LEU A 195 -7.84 0.47 -2.62
N PHE A 196 -7.57 -0.66 -3.26
CA PHE A 196 -6.97 -0.68 -4.59
C PHE A 196 -7.97 -0.29 -5.68
N SER A 197 -9.27 -0.57 -5.51
CA SER A 197 -10.29 -0.07 -6.44
C SER A 197 -10.39 1.46 -6.40
N ILE A 198 -10.21 2.08 -5.23
CA ILE A 198 -10.12 3.56 -5.11
C ILE A 198 -8.89 4.09 -5.87
N CYS A 199 -7.75 3.42 -5.73
CA CYS A 199 -6.54 3.78 -6.49
C CYS A 199 -6.75 3.62 -8.00
N ARG A 200 -7.40 2.52 -8.41
CA ARG A 200 -7.72 2.25 -9.81
C ARG A 200 -8.70 3.27 -10.38
N PHE A 201 -9.70 3.68 -9.60
CA PHE A 201 -10.61 4.77 -9.97
C PHE A 201 -9.84 6.06 -10.26
N ARG A 202 -8.88 6.43 -9.40
CA ARG A 202 -8.04 7.61 -9.62
C ARG A 202 -7.17 7.50 -10.88
N GLU A 203 -6.62 6.33 -11.18
CA GLU A 203 -5.88 6.11 -12.43
C GLU A 203 -6.73 6.39 -13.67
N VAL A 204 -8.02 6.09 -13.62
CA VAL A 204 -8.95 6.23 -14.75
C VAL A 204 -9.56 7.64 -14.85
N THR A 205 -9.82 8.27 -13.71
CA THR A 205 -10.58 9.54 -13.63
C THR A 205 -9.73 10.75 -13.26
N GLY A 206 -8.54 10.55 -12.71
CA GLY A 206 -7.66 11.61 -12.21
C GLY A 206 -8.00 12.14 -10.82
N HIS A 207 -9.12 11.72 -10.23
CA HIS A 207 -9.57 12.16 -8.90
C HIS A 207 -10.11 10.99 -8.04
N TYR A 208 -10.48 11.26 -6.80
CA TYR A 208 -11.04 10.25 -5.89
C TYR A 208 -12.57 10.14 -6.06
N PRO A 209 -13.18 8.99 -5.76
CA PRO A 209 -14.62 8.80 -5.93
C PRO A 209 -15.42 9.61 -4.92
N ARG A 210 -16.53 10.17 -5.39
CA ARG A 210 -17.55 10.84 -4.58
C ARG A 210 -18.37 9.83 -3.79
N ASN A 211 -18.89 8.79 -4.43
CA ASN A 211 -19.60 7.70 -3.76
C ASN A 211 -18.93 6.35 -4.04
N ILE A 212 -19.04 5.41 -3.11
CA ILE A 212 -18.56 4.03 -3.30
C ILE A 212 -19.73 3.07 -3.05
N THR A 213 -19.97 2.18 -4.01
CA THR A 213 -20.88 1.04 -3.86
C THR A 213 -20.09 -0.25 -4.02
N VAL A 214 -20.10 -1.11 -3.00
CA VAL A 214 -19.46 -2.43 -3.06
C VAL A 214 -20.50 -3.53 -3.17
N ILE A 215 -20.29 -4.45 -4.11
CA ILE A 215 -21.11 -5.64 -4.31
C ILE A 215 -20.30 -6.86 -3.90
N GLY A 216 -20.91 -7.73 -3.10
CA GLY A 216 -20.30 -8.99 -2.68
C GLY A 216 -21.25 -9.85 -1.86
N PHE A 217 -20.71 -10.81 -1.13
CA PHE A 217 -21.50 -11.67 -0.26
C PHE A 217 -22.04 -10.92 0.98
N GLU A 218 -23.29 -11.19 1.36
CA GLU A 218 -23.96 -10.51 2.48
C GLU A 218 -23.23 -10.72 3.81
N PHE A 219 -22.66 -11.91 4.05
CA PHE A 219 -21.87 -12.17 5.25
C PHE A 219 -20.65 -11.24 5.43
N LYS A 220 -20.23 -10.50 4.40
CA LYS A 220 -19.12 -9.53 4.45
C LYS A 220 -19.57 -8.10 4.73
N ARG A 221 -20.89 -7.81 4.76
CA ARG A 221 -21.44 -6.47 4.93
C ARG A 221 -20.83 -5.72 6.12
N LYS A 222 -20.94 -6.30 7.32
CA LYS A 222 -20.39 -5.69 8.54
C LYS A 222 -18.91 -5.41 8.43
N ARG A 223 -18.14 -6.32 7.82
CA ARG A 223 -16.70 -6.13 7.63
C ARG A 223 -16.39 -4.94 6.73
N PHE A 224 -17.13 -4.75 5.63
CA PHE A 224 -16.91 -3.60 4.75
C PHE A 224 -17.36 -2.29 5.41
N LEU A 225 -18.54 -2.27 6.01
CA LEU A 225 -19.13 -1.05 6.60
C LEU A 225 -18.42 -0.60 7.89
N ASP A 226 -18.17 -1.54 8.79
CA ASP A 226 -17.75 -1.23 10.16
C ASP A 226 -16.22 -1.23 10.30
N ILE A 227 -15.51 -1.98 9.45
CA ILE A 227 -14.05 -2.11 9.52
C ILE A 227 -13.37 -1.46 8.32
N HIS A 228 -13.54 -1.97 7.09
CA HIS A 228 -12.72 -1.52 5.96
C HIS A 228 -12.97 -0.05 5.60
N ARG A 229 -14.24 0.35 5.48
CA ARG A 229 -14.63 1.75 5.25
C ARG A 229 -14.13 2.66 6.38
N ALA A 230 -14.29 2.22 7.64
CA ALA A 230 -13.85 2.98 8.81
C ALA A 230 -12.33 3.15 8.86
N ALA A 231 -11.56 2.10 8.54
CA ALA A 231 -10.10 2.11 8.51
C ALA A 231 -9.55 3.12 7.51
N ILE A 232 -10.24 3.30 6.37
CA ILE A 232 -9.93 4.33 5.38
C ILE A 232 -10.71 5.63 5.60
N LYS A 233 -11.44 5.78 6.72
CA LYS A 233 -12.21 7.00 7.05
C LYS A 233 -13.15 7.48 5.94
N PHE A 234 -13.67 6.58 5.09
CA PHE A 234 -14.59 6.98 4.02
C PHE A 234 -15.98 7.25 4.61
N PRO A 235 -16.68 8.35 4.25
CA PRO A 235 -17.94 8.72 4.90
C PRO A 235 -19.04 7.67 4.69
N LEU A 236 -19.82 7.41 5.74
CA LEU A 236 -20.84 6.36 5.75
C LEU A 236 -22.02 6.71 4.83
N ASP A 237 -22.41 7.98 4.77
CA ASP A 237 -23.46 8.52 3.91
C ASP A 237 -23.13 8.44 2.41
N ARG A 238 -21.85 8.29 2.07
CA ARG A 238 -21.34 8.12 0.70
C ARG A 238 -20.90 6.69 0.38
N PHE A 239 -21.17 5.73 1.27
CA PHE A 239 -20.73 4.34 1.14
C PHE A 239 -21.91 3.36 1.21
N THR A 240 -22.16 2.64 0.12
CA THR A 240 -23.21 1.62 0.04
C THR A 240 -22.61 0.22 -0.07
N TYR A 241 -23.17 -0.75 0.65
CA TYR A 241 -22.86 -2.17 0.49
C TYR A 241 -24.09 -2.93 -0.01
N ILE A 242 -23.95 -3.70 -1.09
CA ILE A 242 -24.99 -4.56 -1.64
C ILE A 242 -24.52 -6.01 -1.48
N GLY A 243 -25.10 -6.68 -0.49
CA GLY A 243 -24.86 -8.10 -0.26
C GLY A 243 -25.83 -8.96 -1.06
N ILE A 244 -25.30 -9.96 -1.74
CA ILE A 244 -26.04 -10.95 -2.53
C ILE A 244 -25.49 -12.32 -2.17
N ASP A 245 -26.37 -13.23 -1.74
CA ASP A 245 -26.05 -14.61 -1.39
C ASP A 245 -26.85 -15.60 -2.26
N SER A 246 -26.42 -16.87 -2.27
CA SER A 246 -27.13 -17.94 -2.98
C SER A 246 -28.45 -18.25 -2.27
N THR A 247 -29.56 -18.20 -3.01
CA THR A 247 -30.87 -18.66 -2.52
C THR A 247 -30.78 -20.15 -2.14
N GLY A 248 -31.00 -20.49 -0.86
CA GLY A 248 -31.01 -21.87 -0.36
C GLY A 248 -29.74 -22.34 0.35
N VAL A 249 -28.65 -21.57 0.36
CA VAL A 249 -27.46 -21.88 1.17
C VAL A 249 -27.62 -21.19 2.52
N ARG A 250 -27.85 -21.96 3.60
CA ARG A 250 -27.90 -21.40 4.96
C ARG A 250 -26.58 -20.71 5.29
N SER A 251 -26.65 -19.43 5.63
CA SER A 251 -25.50 -18.68 6.15
C SER A 251 -25.05 -19.30 7.46
N ASN A 252 -23.88 -19.91 7.46
CA ASN A 252 -23.28 -20.51 8.66
C ASN A 252 -22.70 -19.38 9.53
N THR A 253 -23.18 -19.20 10.75
CA THR A 253 -22.70 -18.17 11.70
C THR A 253 -21.18 -18.22 11.89
N VAL A 254 -20.60 -19.43 11.92
CA VAL A 254 -19.15 -19.65 11.98
C VAL A 254 -18.40 -19.00 10.80
N LYS A 255 -19.01 -18.98 9.61
CA LYS A 255 -18.42 -18.34 8.42
C LYS A 255 -18.46 -16.81 8.52
N ILE A 256 -19.46 -16.25 9.18
CA ILE A 256 -19.57 -14.81 9.47
C ILE A 256 -18.46 -14.42 10.45
N ASP A 257 -18.34 -15.14 11.56
CA ASP A 257 -17.36 -14.86 12.62
C ASP A 257 -15.94 -15.00 12.08
N ASN A 258 -15.64 -16.08 11.34
CA ASN A 258 -14.34 -16.28 10.70
C ASN A 258 -14.01 -15.23 9.63
N ALA A 259 -15.02 -14.58 9.04
CA ALA A 259 -14.80 -13.53 8.07
C ALA A 259 -14.58 -12.16 8.73
N LEU A 260 -15.18 -11.89 9.88
CA LEU A 260 -15.22 -10.59 10.54
C LEU A 260 -14.20 -10.47 11.69
N GLU A 261 -14.18 -11.43 12.61
CA GLU A 261 -13.41 -11.36 13.86
C GLU A 261 -11.91 -11.13 13.66
N PRO A 262 -11.23 -11.78 12.70
CA PRO A 262 -9.81 -11.52 12.50
C PRO A 262 -9.51 -10.05 12.17
N PHE A 263 -10.41 -9.39 11.41
CA PHE A 263 -10.23 -7.99 11.02
C PHE A 263 -10.54 -7.00 12.15
N ARG A 264 -11.28 -7.40 13.19
CA ARG A 264 -11.44 -6.57 14.41
C ARG A 264 -10.13 -6.43 15.19
N HIS A 265 -9.23 -7.40 15.03
CA HIS A 265 -7.95 -7.47 15.73
C HIS A 265 -6.75 -7.07 14.87
N ASP A 266 -6.92 -6.88 13.56
CA ASP A 266 -5.89 -6.40 12.63
C ASP A 266 -6.57 -5.77 11.40
N ILE A 267 -6.91 -4.49 11.51
CA ILE A 267 -7.81 -3.81 10.56
C ILE A 267 -7.20 -3.67 9.15
N TYR A 268 -5.87 -3.68 9.04
CA TYR A 268 -5.14 -3.61 7.77
C TYR A 268 -4.61 -4.96 7.29
N ALA A 269 -4.86 -6.04 8.04
CA ALA A 269 -4.38 -7.39 7.73
C ALA A 269 -2.86 -7.41 7.44
N CYS A 270 -2.07 -6.70 8.26
CA CYS A 270 -0.64 -6.51 8.04
C CYS A 270 0.25 -7.15 9.13
N HIS A 271 -0.35 -7.61 10.24
CA HIS A 271 0.34 -8.26 11.35
C HIS A 271 0.47 -9.77 11.15
N SER A 272 1.36 -10.42 11.92
CA SER A 272 1.47 -11.88 11.90
C SER A 272 0.14 -12.55 12.25
N GLY A 273 -0.17 -13.66 11.58
CA GLY A 273 -1.40 -14.43 11.82
C GLY A 273 -2.17 -14.78 10.56
N ILE A 274 -3.43 -15.15 10.73
CA ILE A 274 -4.26 -15.75 9.67
C ILE A 274 -4.46 -14.83 8.47
N LEU A 275 -4.65 -13.53 8.70
CA LEU A 275 -4.92 -12.55 7.63
C LEU A 275 -3.70 -12.33 6.74
N ARG A 276 -2.53 -12.05 7.33
CA ARG A 276 -1.29 -11.88 6.59
C ARG A 276 -0.85 -13.15 5.89
N ASN A 277 -0.96 -14.31 6.55
CA ASN A 277 -0.65 -15.60 5.93
C ASN A 277 -1.54 -15.84 4.70
N LYS A 278 -2.84 -15.53 4.80
CA LYS A 278 -3.78 -15.60 3.68
C LYS A 278 -3.41 -14.64 2.55
N LYS A 279 -3.03 -13.38 2.85
CA LYS A 279 -2.54 -12.44 1.83
C LYS A 279 -1.30 -12.96 1.11
N LEU A 280 -0.33 -13.51 1.83
CA LEU A 280 0.90 -14.06 1.26
C LEU A 280 0.60 -15.26 0.34
N ALA A 281 -0.25 -16.17 0.77
CA ALA A 281 -0.65 -17.33 -0.02
C ALA A 281 -1.40 -16.95 -1.31
N ARG A 282 -2.09 -15.80 -1.32
CA ARG A 282 -2.85 -15.28 -2.46
C ARG A 282 -2.04 -14.42 -3.43
N ASN A 283 -0.71 -14.55 -3.41
CA ASN A 283 0.17 -13.98 -4.43
C ASN A 283 1.19 -15.01 -4.95
N PRO A 284 0.73 -16.16 -5.47
CA PRO A 284 1.63 -17.20 -5.97
C PRO A 284 2.55 -16.72 -7.09
N PHE A 285 2.12 -15.71 -7.87
CA PHE A 285 2.88 -15.13 -8.99
C PHE A 285 3.78 -13.95 -8.58
N ARG A 286 3.90 -13.67 -7.28
CA ARG A 286 4.80 -12.63 -6.71
C ARG A 286 4.63 -11.24 -7.35
N ARG A 287 3.40 -10.89 -7.73
CA ARG A 287 3.02 -9.60 -8.30
C ARG A 287 3.12 -8.49 -7.25
N ARG A 288 3.33 -7.25 -7.70
CA ARG A 288 3.27 -6.03 -6.87
C ARG A 288 2.42 -4.99 -7.59
N HIS A 289 1.55 -4.31 -6.85
CA HIS A 289 0.71 -3.24 -7.41
C HIS A 289 1.52 -1.97 -7.69
N PRO A 290 1.11 -1.13 -8.65
CA PRO A 290 1.79 0.12 -8.98
C PRO A 290 1.34 1.32 -8.13
N TYR A 291 0.35 1.16 -7.24
CA TYR A 291 -0.35 2.28 -6.58
C TYR A 291 0.50 3.23 -5.72
N TYR A 292 1.72 2.86 -5.34
CA TYR A 292 2.68 3.79 -4.73
C TYR A 292 3.02 4.96 -5.67
N LEU A 293 3.04 4.72 -6.97
CA LEU A 293 3.35 5.70 -8.00
C LEU A 293 2.08 6.39 -8.51
N SER A 294 1.04 5.60 -8.78
CA SER A 294 -0.18 6.10 -9.44
C SER A 294 -1.26 6.63 -8.49
N CYS A 295 -1.13 6.40 -7.18
CA CYS A 295 -2.05 6.91 -6.15
C CYS A 295 -1.29 7.52 -4.96
N PRO A 296 -0.47 8.57 -5.18
CA PRO A 296 0.48 9.06 -4.18
C PRO A 296 -0.19 9.56 -2.90
N SER A 297 -1.37 10.17 -2.96
CA SER A 297 -2.08 10.66 -1.75
C SER A 297 -2.57 9.52 -0.83
N LEU A 298 -2.59 8.27 -1.31
CA LEU A 298 -2.88 7.09 -0.49
C LEU A 298 -1.64 6.23 -0.21
N SER A 299 -0.44 6.63 -0.66
CA SER A 299 0.79 5.82 -0.50
C SER A 299 1.08 5.48 0.96
N ASP A 300 0.91 6.47 1.85
CA ASP A 300 1.12 6.29 3.29
C ASP A 300 0.08 5.34 3.88
N LEU A 301 -1.19 5.43 3.45
CA LEU A 301 -2.26 4.52 3.88
C LEU A 301 -2.01 3.09 3.37
N ILE A 302 -1.54 2.94 2.13
CA ILE A 302 -1.22 1.63 1.53
C ILE A 302 -0.10 0.93 2.31
N SER A 303 0.90 1.68 2.79
CA SER A 303 2.01 1.17 3.59
C SER A 303 1.76 1.17 5.10
N TYR A 304 0.59 1.63 5.53
CA TYR A 304 0.28 1.78 6.94
C TYR A 304 0.10 0.42 7.64
N CYS A 305 0.97 0.17 8.62
CA CYS A 305 0.89 -0.97 9.51
C CYS A 305 1.27 -0.51 10.93
N PRO A 306 0.31 -0.05 11.75
CA PRO A 306 0.58 0.51 13.07
C PRO A 306 0.96 -0.56 14.09
N GLN A 307 1.79 -0.21 15.09
CA GLN A 307 2.16 -1.15 16.17
C GLN A 307 0.95 -1.69 16.94
N ASN A 308 -0.07 -0.86 17.18
CA ASN A 308 -1.37 -1.31 17.65
C ASN A 308 -2.24 -1.64 16.42
N PRO A 309 -2.58 -2.93 16.19
CA PRO A 309 -3.28 -3.37 14.98
C PRO A 309 -4.68 -2.78 14.77
N THR A 310 -5.26 -2.13 15.78
CA THR A 310 -6.58 -1.50 15.71
C THR A 310 -6.51 0.02 15.58
N SER A 311 -5.31 0.62 15.52
CA SER A 311 -5.15 2.06 15.36
C SER A 311 -5.58 2.52 13.96
N ILE A 312 -6.48 3.49 13.89
CA ILE A 312 -6.89 4.12 12.62
C ILE A 312 -5.74 4.96 12.04
N PHE A 313 -5.72 5.10 10.71
CA PHE A 313 -4.73 5.90 10.00
C PHE A 313 -4.80 7.38 10.43
N PRO A 314 -3.69 7.98 10.91
CA PRO A 314 -3.73 9.28 11.56
C PRO A 314 -3.80 10.46 10.58
N ASN A 315 -3.28 10.31 9.37
CA ASN A 315 -3.16 11.44 8.43
C ASN A 315 -4.47 11.67 7.67
N LYS A 316 -4.68 12.91 7.22
CA LYS A 316 -5.86 13.29 6.42
C LYS A 316 -5.87 12.56 5.07
N LEU A 317 -7.04 12.07 4.69
CA LEU A 317 -7.31 11.38 3.43
C LEU A 317 -8.08 12.31 2.46
N PRO A 318 -8.00 12.04 1.14
CA PRO A 318 -8.52 12.95 0.12
C PRO A 318 -10.01 13.27 0.20
N TRP A 319 -10.82 12.38 0.78
CA TRP A 319 -12.28 12.54 0.93
C TRP A 319 -12.69 13.19 2.26
N GLU A 320 -11.74 13.57 3.12
CA GLU A 320 -11.98 14.27 4.38
C GLU A 320 -11.93 15.81 4.23
N THR A 321 -11.90 16.33 2.99
CA THR A 321 -12.07 17.76 2.75
C THR A 321 -13.54 18.12 2.84
N SER A 322 -13.88 18.73 3.98
CA SER A 322 -15.07 19.54 4.26
C SER A 322 -15.25 20.66 3.25
#